data_AF-A0A1F5NSN4-F1
#
_entry.id   AF-A0A1F5NSN4-F1
#
_cell.length_a   1.000
_cell.length_b   1.000
_cell.length_c   1.000
_cell.angle_alpha   90.00
_cell.angle_beta   90.00
_cell.angle_gamma   90.00
#
_symmetry.space_group_name_H-M   'P 1'
#
loop_
_entity.id
_entity.type
_entity.pdbx_description
1 polymer ?
#
loop_
_entity_poly.entity_id
_entity_poly.type
_entity_poly.pdbx_seq_one_letter_code
_entity_poly.pdbx_strand_id
1 'polypeptide(L)' 'MPLLEIIFNVLVIGLLFVYWAVAFIILYHLTRFGVGVQPKRFAAIFMLGSIILFTVTIILFMKIDINLLISQ' A
#
# COMPACT_ATOMS: atom_id res chain seq x y z
N MET A 1 -11.78 20.93 9.62
CA MET A 1 -12.28 19.54 9.73
C MET A 1 -12.67 19.28 11.17
N PRO A 2 -13.86 18.75 11.44
CA PRO A 2 -14.26 18.31 12.78
C PRO A 2 -13.32 17.25 13.33
N LEU A 3 -13.13 17.24 14.66
CA LEU A 3 -12.22 16.32 15.37
C LEU A 3 -12.46 14.84 15.03
N LEU A 4 -13.73 14.45 14.85
CA LEU A 4 -14.12 13.09 14.51
C LEU A 4 -13.57 12.65 13.14
N GLU A 5 -13.61 13.52 12.13
CA GLU A 5 -13.07 13.22 10.79
C GLU A 5 -11.56 12.99 10.85
N ILE A 6 -10.85 13.80 11.66
CA ILE A 6 -9.40 13.67 11.83
C ILE A 6 -9.07 12.31 12.47
N ILE A 7 -9.76 11.95 13.56
CA ILE A 7 -9.58 10.67 14.24
C ILE A 7 -9.86 9.50 13.28
N PHE A 8 -10.97 9.58 12.54
CA PHE A 8 -11.34 8.55 11.58
C PHE A 8 -10.28 8.37 10.49
N ASN A 9 -9.82 9.47 9.89
CA ASN A 9 -8.79 9.43 8.85
C ASN A 9 -7.47 8.83 9.37
N VAL A 10 -7.05 9.19 10.58
CA VAL A 10 -5.86 8.62 11.22
C VAL A 10 -6.01 7.12 11.44
N LEU A 11 -7.19 6.65 11.89
CA LEU A 11 -7.47 5.22 12.08
C LEU A 11 -7.44 4.46 10.75
N VAL A 12 -8.03 5.00 9.70
CA VAL A 12 -8.04 4.37 8.36
C VAL A 12 -6.61 4.25 7.82
N ILE A 13 -5.82 5.32 7.92
CA ILE A 13 -4.41 5.30 7.49
C ILE A 13 -3.62 4.28 8.31
N GLY A 14 -3.80 4.26 9.64
CA GLY A 14 -3.15 3.29 10.52
C GLY A 14 -3.49 1.83 10.17
N LEU A 15 -4.77 1.54 9.94
CA LEU A 15 -5.23 0.21 9.51
C LEU A 15 -4.61 -0.21 8.17
N LEU A 16 -4.46 0.72 7.23
CA LEU A 16 -3.83 0.45 5.95
C LEU A 16 -2.35 0.06 6.11
N PHE A 17 -1.61 0.73 6.99
CA PHE A 17 -0.22 0.36 7.31
C PHE A 17 -0.14 -1.03 7.95
N VAL A 18 -1.03 -1.35 8.89
CA VAL A 18 -1.10 -2.68 9.51
C VAL A 18 -1.39 -3.74 8.45
N TYR A 19 -2.34 -3.49 7.55
CA TYR A 19 -2.66 -4.40 6.44
C TYR A 19 -1.43 -4.69 5.58
N TRP A 20 -0.70 -3.68 5.13
CA TRP A 20 0.51 -3.88 4.32
C TRP A 20 1.63 -4.60 5.07
N ALA A 21 1.83 -4.29 6.36
CA ALA A 21 2.83 -4.98 7.18
C ALA A 21 2.50 -6.48 7.32
N VAL A 22 1.24 -6.81 7.59
CA VAL A 22 0.77 -8.21 7.69
C VAL A 22 0.90 -8.93 6.34
N ALA A 23 0.47 -8.29 5.25
CA ALA A 23 0.60 -8.85 3.90
C ALA A 23 2.08 -9.14 3.54
N PHE A 24 3.00 -8.23 3.87
CA PHE A 24 4.43 -8.44 3.69
C PHE A 24 4.93 -9.66 4.48
N ILE A 25 4.52 -9.80 5.75
CA ILE A 25 4.90 -10.94 6.59
C ILE A 25 4.41 -12.25 5.96
N ILE A 26 3.15 -12.31 5.53
CA ILE A 26 2.57 -13.50 4.90
C ILE A 26 3.36 -13.87 3.65
N LEU A 27 3.60 -12.92 2.76
CA LEU A 27 4.30 -13.17 1.49
C LEU A 27 5.77 -13.54 1.70
N TYR A 28 6.44 -12.90 2.66
CA TYR A 28 7.80 -13.26 3.04
C TYR A 28 7.89 -14.71 3.52
N HIS A 29 6.97 -15.13 4.39
CA HIS A 29 6.96 -16.51 4.88
C HIS A 29 6.58 -17.49 3.77
N LEU A 30 5.56 -17.19 2.96
CA LEU A 30 5.13 -18.03 1.87
C LEU A 30 6.25 -18.24 0.84
N THR A 31 6.94 -17.18 0.44
CA THR A 31 8.01 -17.25 -0.57
C THR A 31 9.31 -17.85 -0.03
N ARG A 32 9.52 -17.78 1.30
CA ARG A 32 10.58 -18.52 1.98
C ARG A 32 10.35 -20.04 1.90
N PHE A 33 9.10 -20.48 1.87
CA PHE A 33 8.74 -21.89 1.71
C PHE A 33 8.52 -22.23 0.22
N GLY A 34 9.61 -22.33 -0.54
CA GLY A 34 9.60 -23.03 -1.84
C GLY A 34 9.95 -22.22 -3.10
N VAL A 35 10.13 -20.89 -3.02
CA VAL A 35 10.32 -20.06 -4.23
C VAL A 35 11.78 -19.62 -4.48
N GLY A 36 12.63 -19.48 -3.46
CA GLY A 36 14.06 -19.21 -3.71
C GLY A 36 14.89 -18.74 -2.52
N VAL A 37 16.15 -18.39 -2.80
CA VAL A 37 17.19 -18.03 -1.81
C VAL A 37 17.07 -16.61 -1.23
N GLN A 38 16.21 -15.75 -1.79
CA GLN A 38 16.08 -14.33 -1.39
C GLN A 38 14.62 -13.88 -1.18
N PRO A 39 13.87 -14.54 -0.27
CA PRO A 39 12.44 -14.27 -0.04
C PRO A 39 12.13 -12.83 0.38
N LYS A 40 13.05 -12.17 1.08
CA LYS A 40 12.89 -10.76 1.50
C LYS A 40 12.81 -9.80 0.30
N ARG A 41 13.63 -10.01 -0.74
CA ARG A 41 13.64 -9.14 -1.93
C ARG A 41 12.36 -9.32 -2.73
N PHE A 42 11.90 -10.56 -2.88
CA PHE A 42 10.64 -10.86 -3.56
C PHE A 42 9.44 -10.21 -2.84
N ALA A 43 9.33 -10.40 -1.52
CA ALA A 43 8.26 -9.79 -0.73
C ALA A 43 8.29 -8.25 -0.80
N ALA A 44 9.47 -7.64 -0.82
CA ALA A 44 9.63 -6.19 -0.96
C ALA A 44 9.17 -5.68 -2.34
N ILE A 45 9.56 -6.38 -3.42
CA ILE A 45 9.12 -6.04 -4.79
C ILE A 45 7.59 -6.16 -4.90
N PHE A 46 7.02 -7.24 -4.36
CA PHE A 46 5.57 -7.41 -4.34
C PHE A 46 4.88 -6.28 -3.57
N MET A 47 5.39 -5.94 -2.38
CA MET A 47 4.83 -4.87 -1.56
C MET A 47 4.88 -3.52 -2.28
N LEU A 48 6.01 -3.18 -2.92
CA LEU A 48 6.13 -1.98 -3.75
C LEU A 48 5.11 -1.98 -4.90
N GLY A 49 5.00 -3.09 -5.64
CA GLY A 49 4.02 -3.24 -6.70
C GLY A 49 2.58 -3.05 -6.21
N SER A 50 2.25 -3.59 -5.03
CA SER A 50 0.93 -3.45 -4.43
C SER A 50 0.60 -2.01 -4.02
N ILE A 51 1.58 -1.25 -3.49
CA ILE A 51 1.40 0.16 -3.11
C ILE A 51 1.17 1.01 -4.36
N ILE A 52 1.91 0.75 -5.44
CA ILE A 52 1.74 1.45 -6.73
C ILE A 52 0.33 1.19 -7.27
N LEU A 53 -0.08 -0.08 -7.38
CA LEU A 53 -1.42 -0.45 -7.88
C LEU A 53 -2.55 0.11 -7.02
N PHE A 54 -2.38 0.09 -5.69
CA PHE A 54 -3.33 0.69 -4.77
C PHE A 54 -3.48 2.20 -5.00
N THR A 55 -2.36 2.91 -5.15
CA THR A 55 -2.34 4.36 -5.43
C THR A 55 -3.01 4.68 -6.76
N VAL A 56 -2.67 3.93 -7.82
CA VAL A 56 -3.31 4.07 -9.14
C VAL A 56 -4.82 3.85 -9.04
N THR A 57 -5.25 2.85 -8.28
CA THR A 57 -6.67 2.56 -8.07
C THR A 57 -7.39 3.71 -7.38
N ILE A 58 -6.79 4.33 -6.35
CA ILE A 58 -7.35 5.52 -5.70
C ILE A 58 -7.50 6.67 -6.69
N ILE A 59 -6.45 6.97 -7.46
CA ILE A 59 -6.46 8.06 -8.44
C ILE A 59 -7.59 7.87 -9.46
N LEU A 60 -7.71 6.67 -10.01
CA LEU A 60 -8.76 6.33 -10.97
C LEU A 60 -10.16 6.39 -10.35
N PHE A 61 -10.34 5.84 -9.16
CA PHE A 61 -11.64 5.81 -8.47
C PHE A 61 -12.11 7.21 -8.08
N MET A 62 -11.20 8.03 -7.55
CA MET A 62 -11.48 9.41 -7.15
C MET A 62 -11.49 10.39 -8.34
N LYS A 63 -11.18 9.92 -9.55
CA LYS A 63 -11.04 10.73 -10.77
C LYS A 63 -10.14 11.96 -10.55
N ILE A 64 -9.02 11.77 -9.85
CA ILE A 64 -8.06 12.84 -9.58
C ILE A 64 -7.42 13.26 -10.91
N ASP A 65 -7.47 14.54 -11.23
CA ASP A 65 -6.79 15.09 -12.40
C ASP A 65 -5.28 15.19 -12.12
N ILE A 66 -4.53 14.28 -12.73
CA ILE A 66 -3.09 14.16 -12.55
C ILE A 66 -2.35 15.30 -13.28
N ASN A 67 -2.95 15.91 -14.31
CA ASN A 67 -2.32 17.00 -15.05
C ASN A 67 -2.07 18.22 -14.15
N LEU A 68 -2.95 18.42 -13.16
CA LEU A 68 -2.85 19.50 -12.18
C LEU A 68 -1.67 19.31 -11.20
N LEU A 69 -1.19 18.08 -11.04
CA LEU A 69 -0.03 17.73 -10.21
C LEU A 69 1.30 17.82 -10.97
N ILE A 70 1.26 17.58 -12.29
CA ILE A 70 2.44 17.65 -13.17
C ILE A 70 2.71 19.09 -13.64
N SER A 71 1.68 19.94 -13.68
CA SER A 71 1.79 21.35 -14.08
C SER A 71 2.22 22.30 -12.95
N GLN A 72 2.52 21.78 -11.75
CA GLN A 72 3.11 22.53 -10.63
C GLN A 72 4.61 22.26 -10.56
#